data_AF-A0A9D6AT61-F1
#
_entry.id   AF-A0A9D6AT61-F1
#
_cell.length_a   1.000
_cell.length_b   1.000
_cell.length_c   1.000
_cell.angle_alpha   90.00
_cell.angle_beta   90.00
_cell.angle_gamma   90.00
#
_symmetry.space_group_name_H-M   'P 1'
#
loop_
_entity.id
_entity.type
_entity.pdbx_description
1 polymer ?
#
loop_
_entity_poly.entity_id
_entity_poly.type
_entity_poly.pdbx_seq_one_letter_code
_entity_poly.pdbx_strand_id
1 'polypeptide(L)' 'MAEIIIYGKAGCPHTRRALDAHPDAKFRDVLLNPADMEDMLRYSDGRRRVPVIVENGQATVGYNRGS' A
#
# COMPACT_ATOMS: atom_id res chain seq x y z
N MET A 1 -0.80 -19.37 1.87
CA MET A 1 -0.80 -18.17 2.73
C MET A 1 -0.90 -16.98 1.80
N ALA A 2 -1.98 -16.20 1.88
CA ALA A 2 -2.11 -14.98 1.10
C ALA A 2 -1.24 -13.91 1.75
N GLU A 3 -0.12 -13.54 1.12
CA GLU A 3 0.70 -12.45 1.61
C GLU A 3 0.05 -11.13 1.15
N ILE A 4 -0.34 -10.30 2.11
CA ILE A 4 -0.89 -8.96 1.87
C ILE A 4 0.25 -7.97 2.10
N ILE A 5 0.50 -7.10 1.14
CA ILE A 5 1.53 -6.06 1.22
C ILE A 5 0.85 -4.71 1.06
N ILE A 6 1.07 -3.81 2.02
CA ILE A 6 0.51 -2.47 2.00
C ILE A 6 1.65 -1.48 1.84
N TYR A 7 1.74 -0.92 0.64
CA TYR A 7 2.64 0.18 0.34
C TYR A 7 1.95 1.48 0.69
N GLY A 8 2.60 2.29 1.52
CA GLY A 8 2.07 3.59 1.87
C GLY A 8 3.11 4.44 2.55
N LYS A 9 2.63 5.50 3.19
CA LYS A 9 3.46 6.34 4.05
C LYS A 9 2.94 6.28 5.47
N ALA A 10 3.83 6.17 6.45
CA ALA A 10 3.48 6.13 7.88
C ALA A 10 2.70 7.39 8.31
N GLY A 11 2.97 8.53 7.68
CA GLY A 11 2.27 9.79 7.94
C GLY A 11 0.86 9.91 7.36
N CYS A 12 0.33 8.92 6.62
CA CYS A 12 -1.03 9.01 6.05
C CYS A 12 -2.07 8.29 6.92
N PRO A 13 -3.20 8.95 7.26
CA PRO A 13 -4.29 8.29 7.97
C PRO A 13 -4.90 7.14 7.16
N HIS A 14 -4.91 7.24 5.82
CA HIS A 14 -5.41 6.17 4.95
C HIS A 14 -4.59 4.88 5.05
N THR A 15 -3.26 4.98 5.06
CA THR A 15 -2.36 3.85 5.26
C THR A 15 -2.62 3.17 6.59
N ARG A 16 -2.74 3.96 7.66
CA ARG A 16 -2.96 3.44 9.01
C ARG A 16 -4.28 2.67 9.12
N ARG A 17 -5.35 3.16 8.46
CA ARG A 17 -6.63 2.44 8.37
C ARG A 17 -6.51 1.13 7.57
N ALA A 18 -5.72 1.14 6.49
CA ALA A 18 -5.49 -0.07 5.69
C ALA A 18 -4.75 -1.15 6.50
N LEU A 19 -3.74 -0.74 7.28
CA LEU A 19 -3.01 -1.62 8.19
C LEU A 19 -3.89 -2.15 9.32
N ASP A 20 -4.75 -1.30 9.88
CA ASP A 20 -5.69 -1.70 10.94
C ASP A 20 -6.69 -2.75 10.46
N ALA A 21 -7.17 -2.62 9.22
CA ALA A 21 -8.07 -3.60 8.62
C ALA A 21 -7.39 -4.90 8.17
N HIS A 22 -6.08 -4.85 7.91
CA HIS A 22 -5.28 -6.00 7.50
C HIS A 22 -4.08 -6.16 8.45
N PRO A 23 -4.28 -6.69 9.67
CA PRO A 23 -3.22 -6.83 10.66
C PRO A 23 -2.11 -7.81 10.22
N ASP A 24 -2.43 -8.77 9.36
CA ASP A 24 -1.47 -9.70 8.77
C ASP A 24 -0.71 -9.11 7.57
N ALA A 25 -0.99 -7.87 7.16
CA ALA A 25 -0.32 -7.25 6.02
C ALA A 25 1.05 -6.70 6.38
N LYS A 26 2.00 -6.88 5.46
CA LYS A 26 3.32 -6.27 5.53
C LYS A 26 3.24 -4.80 5.13
N PHE A 27 3.47 -3.91 6.07
CA PHE A 27 3.63 -2.49 5.79
C PHE A 27 4.97 -2.20 5.12
N ARG A 28 4.95 -1.47 4.00
CA ARG A 28 6.14 -0.95 3.31
C ARG A 28 6.04 0.56 3.17
N ASP A 29 7.00 1.27 3.76
CA ASP A 29 7.03 2.72 3.72
C ASP A 29 7.79 3.21 2.48
N VAL A 30 7.03 3.74 1.52
CA VAL A 30 7.56 4.24 0.23
C VAL A 30 8.28 5.59 0.37
N LEU A 31 8.15 6.28 1.50
CA LEU A 31 8.94 7.49 1.79
C LEU A 31 10.31 7.15 2.37
N LEU A 32 10.39 6.12 3.21
CA LEU A 32 11.65 5.70 3.82
C LEU A 32 12.51 4.90 2.84
N ASN A 33 11.90 4.05 2.01
CA ASN A 33 12.60 3.21 1.05
C ASN A 33 12.17 3.54 -0.38
N PRO A 34 13.08 4.08 -1.23
CA PRO A 34 12.79 4.30 -2.64
C PRO A 34 12.54 3.00 -3.40
N ALA A 35 13.15 1.88 -2.99
CA ALA A 35 12.89 0.57 -3.56
C ALA A 35 11.42 0.12 -3.38
N ASP A 36 10.84 0.36 -2.19
CA ASP A 36 9.43 0.07 -1.91
C ASP A 36 8.51 0.96 -2.77
N MET A 37 8.93 2.19 -3.08
CA MET A 37 8.22 3.09 -3.99
C MET A 37 8.24 2.58 -5.44
N GLU A 38 9.37 2.09 -5.92
CA GLU A 38 9.49 1.49 -7.25
C GLU A 38 8.62 0.23 -7.38
N ASP A 39 8.62 -0.64 -6.38
CA ASP A 39 7.74 -1.82 -6.33
C ASP A 39 6.26 -1.41 -6.36
N MET A 40 5.87 -0.45 -5.51
CA MET A 40 4.51 0.10 -5.51
C MET A 40 4.12 0.64 -6.89
N LEU A 41 5.01 1.34 -7.59
CA LEU A 41 4.76 1.89 -8.93
C LEU A 41 4.50 0.80 -9.97
N ARG A 42 5.18 -0.34 -9.86
CA ARG A 42 4.94 -1.50 -10.74
C ARG A 42 3.53 -2.06 -10.55
N TYR A 43 3.05 -2.11 -9.32
CA TYR A 43 1.70 -2.61 -8.99
C TYR A 43 0.58 -1.60 -9.25
N SER A 44 0.87 -0.30 -9.15
CA SER A 44 -0.11 0.78 -9.28
C SER A 44 -0.21 1.39 -10.69
N ASP A 45 0.41 0.76 -11.69
CA ASP A 45 0.45 1.24 -13.08
C ASP A 45 1.06 2.66 -13.17
N GLY A 46 2.14 2.90 -12.42
CA GLY A 46 2.81 4.20 -12.33
C GLY A 46 2.07 5.27 -11.52
N ARG A 47 0.94 4.93 -10.89
CA ARG A 47 0.16 5.89 -10.09
C ARG A 47 0.78 6.06 -8.70
N ARG A 48 1.31 7.24 -8.43
CA ARG A 48 1.79 7.67 -7.10
C ARG A 48 0.64 7.94 -6.13
N ARG A 49 -0.25 6.96 -5.91
CA ARG A 49 -1.43 7.09 -5.08
C ARG A 49 -1.37 6.05 -3.97
N VAL A 50 -1.21 6.52 -2.74
CA VAL A 50 -1.11 5.68 -1.54
C VAL A 50 -2.42 5.70 -0.75
N PRO A 51 -2.75 4.64 -0.01
CA PRO A 51 -2.03 3.36 0.07
C PRO A 51 -2.32 2.44 -1.12
N VAL A 52 -1.38 1.55 -1.45
CA VAL A 52 -1.53 0.48 -2.44
C VAL A 52 -1.48 -0.86 -1.72
N ILE A 53 -2.54 -1.64 -1.83
CA ILE A 53 -2.71 -2.92 -1.15
C ILE A 53 -2.54 -4.01 -2.20
N VAL A 54 -1.54 -4.87 -2.05
CA VAL A 54 -1.28 -6.00 -2.94
C VAL A 54 -1.67 -7.26 -2.19
N GLU A 55 -2.70 -7.95 -2.68
CA GLU A 55 -3.18 -9.20 -2.11
C GLU A 55 -3.25 -10.25 -3.22
N ASN A 56 -2.52 -11.37 -3.07
CA ASN A 56 -2.49 -12.46 -4.06
C ASN A 56 -2.17 -12.00 -5.51
N GLY A 57 -1.33 -10.97 -5.66
CA GLY A 57 -1.00 -10.39 -6.96
C GLY A 57 -2.02 -9.37 -7.50
N GLN A 58 -3.12 -9.15 -6.79
CA GLN A 58 -4.07 -8.08 -7.11
C GLN A 58 -3.70 -6.81 -6.34
N ALA A 59 -3.33 -5.77 -7.10
CA ALA A 59 -3.01 -4.47 -6.55
C ALA A 59 -4.24 -3.55 -6.53
N THR A 60 -4.63 -3.11 -5.35
CA THR A 60 -5.72 -2.16 -5.12
C THR A 60 -5.12 -0.81 -4.73
N VAL A 61 -5.39 0.21 -5.54
CA VAL A 61 -4.89 1.56 -5.33
C VAL A 61 -5.92 2.41 -4.61
N GLY A 62 -5.55 2.93 -3.44
CA GLY A 62 -6.41 3.73 -2.57
C GLY A 62 -7.14 2.89 -1.53
N TYR A 63 -7.25 3.44 -0.32
CA TYR A 63 -8.01 2.82 0.76
C TYR A 63 -8.95 3.86 1.37
N ASN A 64 -10.23 3.50 1.43
CA ASN A 64 -11.34 4.32 1.92
C ASN A 64 -11.59 5.55 1.03
N ARG A 65 -12.48 5.41 0.02
CA ARG A 65 -12.90 6.45 -0.95
C ARG A 65 -13.16 7.79 -0.24
N GLY A 66 -12.16 8.68 -0.21
CA GLY A 66 -12.41 10.11 -0.10
C GLY A 66 -12.77 10.58 -1.51
N SER A 67 -14.01 11.05 -1.67
CA SER A 67 -14.55 11.72 -2.85
C SER A 67 -13.56 12.69 -3.50
#